data_AF-A0A651F0C6-F1
#
_entry.id   AF-A0A651F0C6-F1
#
_cell.length_a   1.000
_cell.length_b   1.000
_cell.length_c   1.000
_cell.angle_alpha   90.00
_cell.angle_beta   90.00
_cell.angle_gamma   90.00
#
_symmetry.space_group_name_H-M   'P 1'
#
loop_
_entity.id
_entity.type
_entity.pdbx_description
1 polymer ?
#
loop_
_entity_poly.entity_id
_entity_poly.type
_entity_poly.pdbx_seq_one_letter_code
_entity_poly.pdbx_strand_id
1 'polypeptide(L)'
;MDREDALQRRVIRLALLLTAEPRRAADALAIILSTNPDILRIGESRIDRMIVQHARGEIAPLPAYSETTVSDVPLDAVVSLTEPARRLWDACRTLEAQPREAWILRDLEEMDEIPTARAMDCSRTAIETVHRPTALNLLREALADDYDPALAELRTALERLDPEPMLALAHAAREHAIRRRRFTTLILLGILLVCFGILTYILFDLLAWDNANEIDPSIYSNQAPGSVRPGPMNAPDSFPSQLPPTPPQR
;
A
#
# COMPACT_ATOMS: atom_id res chain seq x y z
N MET A 1 -8.48 21.64 -20.22
CA MET A 1 -7.81 20.84 -19.17
C MET A 1 -8.40 19.45 -19.23
N ASP A 2 -7.56 18.42 -19.30
CA ASP A 2 -8.04 17.04 -19.31
C ASP A 2 -8.76 16.75 -17.98
N ARG A 3 -9.81 15.92 -18.02
CA ARG A 3 -10.52 15.48 -16.82
C ARG A 3 -9.58 14.68 -15.91
N GLU A 4 -8.67 13.92 -16.51
CA GLU A 4 -7.65 13.17 -15.78
C GLU A 4 -6.74 14.12 -14.98
N ASP A 5 -6.20 15.16 -15.63
CA ASP A 5 -5.33 16.16 -14.97
C ASP A 5 -6.06 16.83 -13.80
N ALA A 6 -7.32 17.24 -14.00
CA ALA A 6 -8.13 17.86 -12.96
C ALA A 6 -8.27 16.94 -11.71
N LEU A 7 -8.48 15.65 -11.95
CA LEU A 7 -8.60 14.65 -10.89
C LEU A 7 -7.27 14.43 -10.17
N GLN A 8 -6.15 14.31 -10.90
CA GLN A 8 -4.83 14.16 -10.29
C GLN A 8 -4.46 15.37 -9.41
N ARG A 9 -4.76 16.58 -9.88
CA ARG A 9 -4.57 17.82 -9.10
C ARG A 9 -5.38 17.81 -7.80
N ARG A 10 -6.64 17.39 -7.85
CA ARG A 10 -7.49 17.23 -6.66
C ARG A 10 -6.91 16.18 -5.70
N VAL A 11 -6.44 15.04 -6.21
CA VAL A 11 -5.82 13.99 -5.39
C VAL A 11 -4.61 14.52 -4.64
N ILE A 12 -3.71 15.24 -5.33
CA ILE A 12 -2.53 15.83 -4.69
C ILE A 12 -2.93 16.84 -3.63
N ARG A 13 -3.85 17.76 -3.93
CA ARG A 13 -4.30 18.77 -2.98
C ARG A 13 -4.88 18.12 -1.72
N LEU A 14 -5.78 17.15 -1.87
CA LEU A 14 -6.38 16.45 -0.74
C LEU A 14 -5.34 15.63 0.05
N ALA A 15 -4.44 14.93 -0.64
CA ALA A 15 -3.38 14.18 0.03
C ALA A 15 -2.40 15.09 0.79
N LEU A 16 -2.09 16.26 0.23
CA LEU A 16 -1.26 17.28 0.87
C LEU A 16 -1.95 17.82 2.13
N LEU A 17 -3.26 18.09 2.07
CA LEU A 17 -4.04 18.51 3.24
C LEU A 17 -4.07 17.44 4.33
N LEU A 18 -4.22 16.17 3.97
CA LEU A 18 -4.32 15.11 4.98
C LEU A 18 -2.97 14.74 5.61
N THR A 19 -1.87 14.95 4.90
CA THR A 19 -0.52 14.54 5.34
C THR A 19 0.36 15.70 5.80
N ALA A 20 0.06 16.94 5.40
CA ALA A 20 0.90 18.12 5.55
C ALA A 20 2.31 17.99 4.92
N GLU A 21 2.53 16.98 4.08
CA GLU A 21 3.84 16.60 3.54
C GLU A 21 3.76 16.41 2.01
N PRO A 22 4.42 17.25 1.21
CA PRO A 22 4.39 17.16 -0.26
C PRO A 22 4.83 15.80 -0.81
N ARG A 23 5.84 15.19 -0.16
CA ARG A 23 6.33 13.87 -0.54
C ARG A 23 5.28 12.79 -0.34
N ARG A 24 4.61 12.76 0.83
CA ARG A 24 3.54 11.80 1.10
C ARG A 24 2.33 12.02 0.19
N ALA A 25 2.04 13.26 -0.19
CA ALA A 25 1.01 13.57 -1.17
C ALA A 25 1.33 12.98 -2.55
N ALA A 26 2.57 13.15 -3.02
CA ALA A 26 3.05 12.56 -4.27
C ALA A 26 3.06 11.02 -4.23
N ASP A 27 3.50 10.42 -3.12
CA ASP A 27 3.49 8.98 -2.91
C ASP A 27 2.06 8.41 -2.96
N ALA A 28 1.08 9.10 -2.37
CA ALA A 28 -0.33 8.70 -2.44
C ALA A 28 -0.81 8.60 -3.89
N LEU A 29 -0.55 9.62 -4.71
CA LEU A 29 -0.91 9.61 -6.13
C LEU A 29 -0.15 8.50 -6.89
N ALA A 30 1.14 8.35 -6.65
CA ALA A 30 1.94 7.30 -7.28
C ALA A 30 1.42 5.88 -6.97
N ILE A 31 0.99 5.64 -5.72
CA ILE A 31 0.35 4.38 -5.31
C ILE A 31 -0.97 4.18 -6.06
N ILE A 32 -1.82 5.20 -6.12
CA ILE A 32 -3.11 5.14 -6.83
C ILE A 32 -2.89 4.80 -8.30
N LEU A 33 -2.00 5.53 -8.99
CA LEU A 33 -1.70 5.34 -10.42
C LEU A 33 -0.96 4.03 -10.74
N SER A 34 -0.17 3.50 -9.79
CA SER A 34 0.52 2.21 -9.96
C SER A 34 -0.39 1.01 -9.72
N THR A 35 -1.43 1.18 -8.90
CA THR A 35 -2.44 0.15 -8.62
C THR A 35 -3.53 0.13 -9.68
N ASN A 36 -3.88 1.31 -10.21
CA ASN A 36 -4.94 1.50 -11.18
C ASN A 36 -4.44 2.47 -12.28
N PRO A 37 -3.99 1.95 -13.43
CA PRO A 37 -3.41 2.79 -14.49
C PRO A 37 -4.38 3.81 -15.09
N ASP A 38 -5.67 3.51 -15.07
CA ASP A 38 -6.76 4.37 -15.52
C ASP A 38 -7.53 4.89 -14.29
N ILE A 39 -7.15 6.08 -13.82
CA ILE A 39 -7.70 6.69 -12.60
C ILE A 39 -9.19 7.03 -12.77
N LEU A 40 -9.65 7.30 -13.98
CA LEU A 40 -11.04 7.68 -14.27
C LEU A 40 -12.03 6.52 -14.05
N ARG A 41 -11.54 5.27 -14.03
CA ARG A 41 -12.35 4.08 -13.72
C ARG A 41 -12.54 3.84 -12.23
N ILE A 42 -11.67 4.43 -11.40
CA ILE A 42 -11.77 4.34 -9.94
C ILE A 42 -12.77 5.43 -9.54
N GLY A 43 -14.00 5.06 -9.15
CA GLY A 43 -14.97 6.06 -8.70
C GLY A 43 -14.37 6.96 -7.60
N GLU A 44 -14.74 8.25 -7.60
CA GLU A 44 -14.10 9.30 -6.77
C GLU A 44 -14.06 8.93 -5.28
N SER A 45 -15.14 8.38 -4.71
CA SER A 45 -15.16 7.96 -3.30
C SER A 45 -14.11 6.89 -2.95
N ARG A 46 -13.75 6.03 -3.92
CA ARG A 46 -12.72 5.02 -3.72
C ARG A 46 -11.32 5.62 -3.76
N ILE A 47 -11.10 6.62 -4.62
CA ILE A 47 -9.86 7.42 -4.63
C ILE A 47 -9.71 8.12 -3.28
N ASP A 48 -10.75 8.82 -2.82
CA ASP A 48 -10.72 9.55 -1.55
C ASP A 48 -10.44 8.64 -0.36
N ARG A 49 -11.06 7.44 -0.34
CA ARG A 49 -10.75 6.40 0.65
C ARG A 49 -9.27 6.01 0.64
N MET A 50 -8.69 5.76 -0.54
CA MET A 50 -7.26 5.41 -0.63
C MET A 50 -6.36 6.52 -0.10
N ILE A 51 -6.71 7.79 -0.34
CA ILE A 51 -5.95 8.93 0.17
C ILE A 51 -6.03 8.98 1.71
N VAL A 52 -7.22 8.84 2.29
CA VAL A 52 -7.39 8.82 3.76
C VAL A 52 -6.62 7.67 4.39
N GLN A 53 -6.71 6.45 3.84
CA GLN A 53 -5.97 5.29 4.34
C GLN A 53 -4.45 5.50 4.25
N HIS A 54 -3.97 6.12 3.17
CA HIS A 54 -2.56 6.49 3.04
C HIS A 54 -2.13 7.54 4.08
N ALA A 55 -2.96 8.55 4.33
CA ALA A 55 -2.69 9.58 5.32
C ALA A 55 -2.59 9.00 6.75
N ARG A 56 -3.44 8.02 7.08
CA ARG A 56 -3.40 7.25 8.33
C ARG A 56 -2.21 6.30 8.45
N GLY A 57 -1.46 6.07 7.37
CA GLY A 57 -0.35 5.11 7.35
C GLY A 57 -0.79 3.64 7.26
N GLU A 58 -2.05 3.39 6.91
CA GLU A 58 -2.58 2.03 6.70
C GLU A 58 -2.05 1.40 5.40
N ILE A 59 -1.69 2.25 4.43
CA ILE A 59 -1.05 1.84 3.18
C ILE A 59 0.44 2.05 3.34
N ALA A 60 1.21 0.96 3.21
CA ALA A 60 2.66 1.01 3.28
C ALA A 60 3.21 2.04 2.27
N PRO A 61 4.11 2.95 2.68
CA PRO A 61 4.69 3.92 1.76
C PRO A 61 5.45 3.19 0.66
N LEU A 62 5.55 3.82 -0.51
CA LEU A 62 6.46 3.32 -1.54
C LEU A 62 7.86 3.27 -0.94
N PRO A 63 8.63 2.19 -1.20
CA PRO A 63 9.98 2.09 -0.67
C PRO A 63 10.76 3.32 -1.12
N ALA A 64 11.28 4.05 -0.15
CA ALA A 64 11.84 5.38 -0.35
C ALA A 64 12.76 5.40 -1.57
N TYR A 65 12.48 6.29 -2.50
CA TYR A 65 13.46 6.73 -3.48
C TYR A 65 14.59 7.42 -2.69
N SER A 66 15.67 6.68 -2.41
CA SER A 66 16.74 7.07 -1.47
C SER A 66 17.70 8.15 -2.00
N GLU A 67 17.45 8.77 -3.14
CA GLU A 67 18.49 9.59 -3.79
C GLU A 67 18.18 11.08 -3.95
N THR A 68 17.09 11.63 -3.39
CA THR A 68 16.89 13.08 -3.48
C THR A 68 16.32 13.73 -2.22
N THR A 69 17.06 14.73 -1.76
CA THR A 69 16.93 15.63 -0.61
C THR A 69 15.63 16.46 -0.54
N VAL A 70 14.58 16.12 -1.30
CA VAL A 70 13.28 16.83 -1.27
C VAL A 70 12.47 16.48 0.00
N SER A 71 13.08 15.82 0.97
CA SER A 71 12.37 15.07 2.01
C SER A 71 11.57 15.93 2.97
N ASP A 72 11.92 17.20 3.16
CA ASP A 72 11.36 17.99 4.28
C ASP A 72 10.93 19.40 3.85
N VAL A 73 10.33 19.56 2.66
CA VAL A 73 9.73 20.85 2.30
C VAL A 73 8.44 21.01 3.12
N PRO A 74 8.39 21.94 4.11
CA PRO A 74 7.19 22.13 4.89
C PRO A 74 6.06 22.65 3.99
N LEU A 75 4.81 22.38 4.34
CA LEU A 75 3.65 22.87 3.58
C LEU A 75 3.75 24.37 3.32
N ASP A 76 4.21 25.14 4.30
CA ASP A 76 4.35 26.60 4.23
C ASP A 76 5.30 27.09 3.12
N ALA A 77 6.22 26.23 2.68
CA ALA A 77 7.09 26.53 1.55
C ALA A 77 6.42 26.24 0.20
N VAL A 78 5.38 25.41 0.19
CA VAL A 78 4.60 25.06 -1.02
C VAL A 78 3.35 25.93 -1.15
N VAL A 79 2.69 26.24 -0.03
CA VAL A 79 1.49 27.08 0.03
C VAL A 79 1.82 28.34 0.81
N SER A 80 1.80 29.49 0.13
CA SER A 80 1.93 30.79 0.78
C SER A 80 0.64 31.12 1.53
N LEU A 81 0.59 30.74 2.81
CA LEU A 81 -0.53 31.03 3.70
C LEU A 81 -0.41 32.43 4.30
N THR A 82 -1.52 33.17 4.29
CA THR A 82 -1.70 34.38 5.12
C THR A 82 -1.73 34.00 6.60
N GLU A 83 -1.55 34.98 7.49
CA GLU A 83 -1.54 34.71 8.94
C GLU A 83 -2.86 34.07 9.45
N PRO A 84 -4.06 34.55 9.06
CA PRO A 84 -5.31 33.89 9.48
C PRO A 84 -5.40 32.43 8.99
N ALA A 85 -5.10 32.19 7.71
CA ALA A 85 -5.12 30.85 7.13
C ALA A 85 -4.09 29.92 7.79
N ARG A 86 -2.91 30.43 8.12
CA ARG A 86 -1.85 29.71 8.84
C ARG A 86 -2.30 29.32 10.24
N ARG A 87 -2.88 30.25 11.01
CA ARG A 87 -3.42 29.95 12.36
C ARG A 87 -4.49 28.86 12.32
N LEU A 88 -5.42 28.92 11.34
CA LEU A 88 -6.42 27.88 11.15
C LEU A 88 -5.78 26.53 10.79
N TRP A 89 -4.78 26.56 9.91
CA TRP A 89 -4.05 25.37 9.50
C TRP A 89 -3.31 24.72 10.68
N ASP A 90 -2.61 25.51 11.49
CA ASP A 90 -1.91 25.03 12.67
C ASP A 90 -2.87 24.46 13.71
N ALA A 91 -4.01 25.13 13.95
CA ALA A 91 -5.06 24.60 14.82
C ALA A 91 -5.60 23.25 14.30
N CYS A 92 -5.90 23.15 13.00
CA CYS A 92 -6.34 21.91 12.34
C CYS A 92 -5.36 20.75 12.55
N ARG A 93 -4.05 21.00 12.51
CA ARG A 93 -3.04 19.96 12.72
C ARG A 93 -3.05 19.38 14.13
N THR A 94 -3.54 20.12 15.13
CA THR A 94 -3.65 19.64 16.52
C THR A 94 -4.84 18.71 16.74
N LEU A 95 -5.79 18.68 15.81
CA LEU A 95 -6.95 17.79 15.87
C LEU A 95 -6.52 16.32 15.71
N GLU A 96 -7.26 15.43 16.38
CA GLU A 96 -7.19 13.99 16.13
C GLU A 96 -7.52 13.65 14.67
N ALA A 97 -7.04 12.51 14.19
CA ALA A 97 -7.11 12.13 12.78
C ALA A 97 -8.54 12.18 12.20
N GLN A 98 -9.53 11.53 12.85
CA GLN A 98 -10.88 11.45 12.31
C GLN A 98 -11.64 12.79 12.31
N PRO A 99 -11.66 13.60 13.40
CA PRO A 99 -12.20 14.96 13.36
C PRO A 99 -11.53 15.83 12.28
N ARG A 100 -10.19 15.76 12.18
CA ARG A 100 -9.43 16.50 11.16
C ARG A 100 -9.85 16.12 9.74
N GLU A 101 -9.91 14.82 9.46
CA GLU A 101 -10.35 14.29 8.15
C GLU A 101 -11.77 14.74 7.82
N ALA A 102 -12.71 14.65 8.77
CA ALA A 102 -14.09 15.06 8.55
C ALA A 102 -14.20 16.55 8.20
N TRP A 103 -13.44 17.40 8.90
CA TRP A 103 -13.40 18.85 8.62
C TRP A 103 -12.76 19.15 7.27
N ILE A 104 -11.61 18.54 6.94
CA ILE A 104 -10.97 18.73 5.63
C ILE A 104 -11.93 18.33 4.50
N LEU A 105 -12.58 17.18 4.61
CA LEU A 105 -13.44 16.68 3.54
C LEU A 105 -14.75 17.49 3.41
N ARG A 106 -15.43 17.79 4.52
CA ARG A 106 -16.74 18.49 4.50
C ARG A 106 -16.63 19.99 4.36
N ASP A 107 -15.71 20.62 5.09
CA ASP A 107 -15.65 22.06 5.24
C ASP A 107 -14.54 22.68 4.39
N LEU A 108 -13.47 21.97 4.04
CA LEU A 108 -12.43 22.52 3.16
C LEU A 108 -12.63 22.13 1.70
N GLU A 109 -12.93 20.86 1.42
CA GLU A 109 -13.17 20.32 0.07
C GLU A 109 -14.65 20.24 -0.33
N GLU A 110 -15.57 20.66 0.55
CA GLU A 110 -17.02 20.73 0.31
C GLU A 110 -17.66 19.42 -0.18
N MET A 111 -17.07 18.27 0.18
CA MET A 111 -17.56 16.95 -0.21
C MET A 111 -18.85 16.61 0.51
N ASP A 112 -19.84 16.00 -0.13
CA ASP A 112 -21.07 15.53 0.51
C ASP A 112 -20.85 14.49 1.64
N GLU A 113 -21.85 14.32 2.50
CA GLU A 113 -21.78 13.46 3.70
C GLU A 113 -21.58 11.98 3.36
N ILE A 114 -22.27 11.49 2.33
CA ILE A 114 -22.19 10.07 1.93
C ILE A 114 -20.81 9.73 1.34
N PRO A 115 -20.27 10.50 0.37
CA PRO A 115 -18.89 10.31 -0.08
C PRO A 115 -17.87 10.45 1.05
N THR A 116 -18.04 11.42 1.96
CA THR A 116 -17.15 11.59 3.12
C THR A 116 -17.16 10.35 4.01
N ALA A 117 -18.34 9.80 4.31
CA ALA A 117 -18.51 8.57 5.11
C ALA A 117 -17.76 7.39 4.48
N ARG A 118 -17.89 7.25 3.15
CA ARG A 118 -17.21 6.20 2.38
C ARG A 118 -15.70 6.40 2.34
N ALA A 119 -15.23 7.63 2.23
CA ALA A 119 -13.80 7.96 2.24
C ALA A 119 -13.15 7.64 3.60
N MET A 120 -13.84 7.99 4.69
CA MET A 120 -13.35 7.79 6.06
C MET A 120 -13.55 6.37 6.61
N ASP A 121 -14.28 5.52 5.89
CA ASP A 121 -14.74 4.17 6.31
C ASP A 121 -15.56 4.21 7.62
N CYS A 122 -16.48 5.18 7.73
CA CYS A 122 -17.33 5.36 8.90
C CYS A 122 -18.80 5.55 8.50
N SER A 123 -19.70 5.62 9.50
CA SER A 123 -21.11 5.89 9.23
C SER A 123 -21.35 7.38 8.99
N ARG A 124 -22.37 7.70 8.17
CA ARG A 124 -22.83 9.07 7.98
C ARG A 124 -23.13 9.78 9.31
N THR A 125 -23.80 9.07 10.22
CA THR A 125 -24.13 9.56 11.55
C THR A 125 -22.88 9.91 12.36
N ALA A 126 -21.80 9.14 12.27
CA ALA A 126 -20.55 9.44 13.00
C ALA A 126 -19.93 10.76 12.53
N ILE A 127 -19.98 11.06 11.22
CA ILE A 127 -19.52 12.35 10.69
C ILE A 127 -20.38 13.49 11.22
N GLU A 128 -21.70 13.37 11.10
CA GLU A 128 -22.66 14.43 11.43
C GLU A 128 -22.71 14.74 12.93
N THR A 129 -22.58 13.72 13.77
CA THR A 129 -22.85 13.85 15.22
C THR A 129 -21.58 13.88 16.07
N VAL A 130 -20.46 13.36 15.58
CA VAL A 130 -19.22 13.23 16.36
C VAL A 130 -18.07 13.98 15.69
N HIS A 131 -17.57 13.49 14.55
CA HIS A 131 -16.27 13.93 14.03
C HIS A 131 -16.26 15.39 13.56
N ARG A 132 -17.22 15.78 12.71
CA ARG A 132 -17.29 17.16 12.18
C ARG A 132 -17.64 18.17 13.28
N PRO A 133 -18.67 17.96 14.13
CA PRO A 133 -18.95 18.87 15.24
C PRO A 133 -17.78 19.04 16.20
N THR A 134 -17.06 17.96 16.53
CA THR A 134 -15.88 18.02 17.39
C THR A 134 -14.79 18.91 16.79
N ALA A 135 -14.48 18.72 15.50
CA ALA A 135 -13.51 19.57 14.80
C ALA A 135 -13.94 21.04 14.76
N LEU A 136 -15.20 21.31 14.40
CA LEU A 136 -15.72 22.69 14.34
C LEU A 136 -15.69 23.38 15.69
N ASN A 137 -16.05 22.69 16.78
CA ASN A 137 -16.01 23.24 18.12
C ASN A 137 -14.58 23.63 18.52
N LEU A 138 -13.61 22.73 18.33
CA LEU A 138 -12.21 22.97 18.68
C LEU A 138 -11.58 24.10 17.84
N LEU A 139 -11.86 24.13 16.53
CA LEU A 139 -11.33 25.17 15.64
C LEU A 139 -11.95 26.54 15.93
N ARG A 140 -13.25 26.61 16.20
CA ARG A 140 -13.93 27.85 16.59
C ARG A 140 -13.53 28.32 17.97
N GLU A 141 -13.25 27.42 18.91
CA GLU A 141 -12.68 27.80 20.21
C GLU A 141 -11.29 28.41 20.04
N ALA A 142 -10.45 27.86 19.16
CA ALA A 142 -9.10 28.34 18.92
C ALA A 142 -9.03 29.68 18.14
N LEU A 143 -9.98 29.96 17.26
CA LEU A 143 -9.99 31.15 16.40
C LEU A 143 -11.07 32.19 16.76
N ALA A 144 -12.06 31.83 17.58
CA ALA A 144 -13.22 32.67 17.87
C ALA A 144 -13.88 33.21 16.58
N ASP A 145 -14.08 34.53 16.51
CA ASP A 145 -14.72 35.22 15.39
C ASP A 145 -13.88 35.18 14.09
N ASP A 146 -12.60 34.80 14.16
CA ASP A 146 -11.70 34.72 13.00
C ASP A 146 -11.85 33.41 12.20
N TYR A 147 -12.65 32.45 12.65
CA TYR A 147 -12.74 31.12 12.01
C TYR A 147 -13.19 31.18 10.54
N ASP A 148 -14.33 31.82 10.26
CA ASP A 148 -14.91 31.89 8.91
C ASP A 148 -14.02 32.67 7.91
N PRO A 149 -13.48 33.86 8.23
CA PRO A 149 -12.56 34.53 7.31
C PRO A 149 -11.26 33.74 7.09
N ALA A 150 -10.71 33.11 8.13
CA ALA A 150 -9.53 32.26 7.99
C ALA A 150 -9.78 31.04 7.08
N LEU A 151 -10.97 30.43 7.15
CA LEU A 151 -11.36 29.33 6.27
C LEU A 151 -11.46 29.78 4.80
N ALA A 152 -12.06 30.95 4.55
CA ALA A 152 -12.16 31.51 3.21
C ALA A 152 -10.77 31.83 2.61
N GLU A 153 -9.87 32.40 3.42
CA GLU A 153 -8.49 32.66 3.02
C GLU A 153 -7.72 31.37 2.75
N LEU A 154 -7.88 30.35 3.59
CA LEU A 154 -7.24 29.05 3.40
C LEU A 154 -7.71 28.37 2.11
N ARG A 155 -9.02 28.37 1.82
CA ARG A 155 -9.57 27.86 0.55
C ARG A 155 -8.96 28.58 -0.65
N THR A 156 -8.91 29.91 -0.58
CA THR A 156 -8.30 30.74 -1.64
C THR A 156 -6.82 30.41 -1.85
N ALA A 157 -6.06 30.19 -0.77
CA ALA A 157 -4.66 29.80 -0.86
C ALA A 157 -4.49 28.42 -1.51
N LEU A 158 -5.37 27.48 -1.20
CA LEU A 158 -5.37 26.12 -1.76
C LEU A 158 -5.80 26.06 -3.23
N GLU A 159 -6.65 26.98 -3.68
CA GLU A 159 -6.98 27.12 -5.10
C GLU A 159 -5.79 27.63 -5.93
N ARG A 160 -4.90 28.41 -5.31
CA ARG A 160 -3.68 28.96 -5.93
C ARG A 160 -2.49 28.01 -5.85
N LEU A 161 -2.60 26.92 -5.08
CA LEU A 161 -1.55 25.92 -4.96
C LEU A 161 -1.20 25.38 -6.35
N ASP A 162 0.09 25.41 -6.70
CA ASP A 162 0.60 24.77 -7.91
C ASP A 162 0.91 23.28 -7.63
N PRO A 163 0.13 22.34 -8.20
CA PRO A 163 0.35 20.91 -7.98
C PRO A 163 1.48 20.33 -8.84
N GLU A 164 1.98 21.05 -9.85
CA GLU A 164 2.91 20.52 -10.85
C GLU A 164 4.20 19.90 -10.28
N PRO A 165 4.88 20.50 -9.27
CA PRO A 165 6.07 19.88 -8.69
C PRO A 165 5.77 18.51 -8.06
N MET A 166 4.62 18.38 -7.42
CA MET A 166 4.21 17.12 -6.78
C MET A 166 3.70 16.10 -7.80
N LEU A 167 3.06 16.54 -8.88
CA LEU A 167 2.69 15.67 -10.01
C LEU A 167 3.95 15.07 -10.66
N ALA A 168 4.96 15.90 -10.92
CA ALA A 168 6.25 15.44 -11.45
C ALA A 168 6.92 14.40 -10.53
N LEU A 169 6.91 14.65 -9.22
CA LEU A 169 7.41 13.68 -8.22
C LEU A 169 6.60 12.37 -8.23
N ALA A 170 5.27 12.45 -8.30
CA ALA A 170 4.40 11.27 -8.33
C ALA A 170 4.62 10.43 -9.59
N HIS A 171 4.78 11.05 -10.76
CA HIS A 171 5.07 10.35 -12.00
C HIS A 171 6.45 9.69 -11.97
N ALA A 172 7.48 10.38 -11.47
CA ALA A 172 8.81 9.80 -11.29
C ALA A 172 8.76 8.59 -10.34
N ALA A 173 8.11 8.73 -9.19
CA ALA A 173 7.94 7.64 -8.21
C ALA A 173 7.20 6.43 -8.82
N ARG A 174 6.14 6.69 -9.61
CA ARG A 174 5.40 5.65 -10.35
C ARG A 174 6.31 4.91 -11.33
N GLU A 175 7.06 5.63 -12.16
CA GLU A 175 7.97 5.01 -13.11
C GLU A 175 9.02 4.14 -12.42
N HIS A 176 9.61 4.63 -11.34
CA HIS A 176 10.57 3.87 -10.54
C HIS A 176 9.94 2.61 -9.95
N ALA A 177 8.72 2.70 -9.41
CA ALA A 177 7.99 1.54 -8.89
C ALA A 177 7.73 0.49 -9.99
N ILE A 178 7.35 0.93 -11.20
CA ILE A 178 7.14 0.04 -12.35
C ILE A 178 8.44 -0.63 -12.78
N ARG A 179 9.54 0.13 -12.92
CA ARG A 179 10.86 -0.41 -13.30
C ARG A 179 11.34 -1.44 -12.28
N ARG A 180 11.20 -1.16 -10.99
CA ARG A 180 11.57 -2.08 -9.92
C ARG A 180 10.75 -3.37 -9.96
N ARG A 181 9.43 -3.28 -10.14
CA ARG A 181 8.56 -4.47 -10.29
C ARG A 181 9.02 -5.34 -11.48
N ARG A 182 9.27 -4.73 -12.64
CA ARG A 182 9.79 -5.44 -13.82
C ARG A 182 11.13 -6.12 -13.53
N PHE A 183 12.05 -5.41 -12.89
CA PHE A 183 13.35 -5.97 -12.52
C PHE A 183 13.23 -7.15 -11.55
N THR A 184 12.39 -7.03 -10.51
CA THR A 184 12.11 -8.15 -9.59
C THR A 184 11.49 -9.35 -10.32
N THR A 185 10.54 -9.12 -11.22
CA THR A 185 9.95 -10.19 -12.04
C THR A 185 11.01 -10.87 -12.91
N LEU A 186 11.93 -10.11 -13.51
CA LEU A 186 13.02 -10.67 -14.31
C LEU A 186 14.01 -11.48 -13.46
N ILE A 187 14.35 -11.02 -12.26
CA ILE A 187 15.18 -11.79 -11.32
C ILE A 187 14.50 -13.10 -10.95
N LEU A 188 13.22 -13.05 -10.56
CA LEU A 188 12.46 -14.24 -10.19
C LEU A 188 12.37 -15.24 -11.35
N LEU A 189 12.14 -14.76 -12.57
CA LEU A 189 12.14 -15.60 -13.77
C LEU A 189 13.52 -16.23 -14.02
N GLY A 190 14.60 -15.46 -13.82
CA GLY A 190 15.97 -15.96 -13.91
C GLY A 190 16.26 -17.08 -12.90
N ILE A 191 15.85 -16.89 -11.64
CA ILE A 191 15.98 -17.91 -10.59
C ILE A 191 15.18 -19.17 -10.97
N LEU A 192 13.95 -19.02 -11.45
CA LEU A 192 13.11 -20.14 -11.89
C LEU A 192 13.79 -20.94 -13.02
N LEU A 193 14.37 -20.26 -14.01
CA LEU A 193 15.07 -20.90 -15.13
C LEU A 193 16.33 -21.66 -14.66
N VAL A 194 17.08 -21.09 -13.73
CA VAL A 194 18.26 -21.77 -13.13
C VAL A 194 17.82 -23.02 -12.37
N CYS A 195 16.79 -22.93 -11.53
CA CYS A 195 16.25 -24.08 -10.81
C CYS A 195 15.76 -25.17 -11.77
N PHE A 196 15.08 -24.77 -12.85
CA PHE A 196 14.63 -25.70 -13.88
C PHE A 196 15.81 -26.41 -14.58
N GLY A 197 16.85 -25.66 -14.95
CA GLY A 197 18.07 -26.22 -15.55
C GLY A 197 18.81 -27.19 -14.64
N ILE A 198 18.85 -26.92 -13.33
CA ILE A 198 19.42 -27.86 -12.34
C ILE A 198 18.58 -29.13 -12.26
N LEU A 199 17.25 -29.01 -12.23
CA LEU A 199 16.35 -30.16 -12.13
C LEU A 199 16.43 -31.04 -13.39
N THR A 200 16.49 -30.45 -14.58
CA THR A 200 16.65 -31.22 -15.83
C THR A 200 18.02 -31.89 -15.91
N TYR A 201 19.08 -31.24 -15.42
CA TYR A 201 20.41 -31.84 -15.33
C TYR A 201 20.42 -33.07 -14.40
N ILE A 202 19.84 -32.95 -13.19
CA ILE A 202 19.75 -34.07 -12.25
C ILE A 202 18.93 -35.22 -12.84
N LEU A 203 17.80 -34.93 -13.49
CA LEU A 203 16.98 -35.96 -14.13
C LEU A 203 17.73 -36.67 -15.26
N PHE A 204 18.46 -35.93 -16.08
CA PHE A 204 19.29 -36.48 -17.13
C PHE A 204 20.40 -37.39 -16.57
N ASP A 205 21.08 -36.95 -15.51
CA ASP A 205 22.12 -37.73 -14.84
C ASP A 205 21.57 -39.04 -14.25
N LEU A 206 20.38 -39.00 -13.63
CA LEU A 206 19.70 -40.20 -13.12
C LEU A 206 19.33 -41.18 -14.24
N LEU A 207 18.84 -40.67 -15.38
CA LEU A 207 18.53 -41.51 -16.54
C LEU A 207 19.79 -42.10 -17.19
N ALA A 208 20.87 -41.32 -17.25
CA ALA A 208 22.15 -41.79 -17.76
C ALA A 208 22.77 -42.86 -16.87
N TRP A 209 22.63 -42.73 -15.55
CA TRP A 209 23.07 -43.72 -14.57
C TRP A 209 22.30 -45.04 -14.68
N ASP A 210 20.97 -44.99 -14.87
CA ASP A 210 20.14 -46.18 -15.06
C ASP A 210 20.55 -46.95 -16.33
N ASN A 211 20.78 -46.22 -17.44
CA ASN A 211 21.29 -46.81 -18.69
C ASN A 211 22.69 -47.41 -18.55
N ALA A 212 23.56 -46.81 -17.73
CA ALA A 212 24.90 -47.35 -17.47
C ALA A 212 24.86 -48.61 -16.60
N ASN A 213 23.81 -48.78 -15.80
CA ASN A 213 23.58 -49.89 -14.89
C ASN A 213 22.53 -50.89 -15.41
N GLU A 214 22.26 -50.95 -16.72
CA GLU A 214 21.75 -52.17 -17.34
C GLU A 214 22.80 -53.27 -17.14
N ILE A 215 22.78 -53.86 -15.95
CA ILE A 215 23.65 -54.95 -15.55
C ILE A 215 23.38 -56.09 -16.51
N ASP A 216 24.42 -56.48 -17.24
CA ASP A 216 24.40 -57.63 -18.15
C ASP A 216 23.73 -58.82 -17.42
N PRO A 217 22.50 -59.21 -17.82
CA PRO A 217 21.74 -60.24 -17.10
C PRO A 217 22.47 -61.59 -17.13
N SER A 218 23.50 -61.76 -17.96
CA SER A 218 24.38 -62.93 -17.96
C SER A 218 25.21 -63.08 -16.67
N ILE A 219 25.45 -62.00 -15.91
CA ILE A 219 26.21 -62.06 -14.64
C ILE A 219 25.37 -62.71 -13.52
N TYR A 220 24.05 -62.64 -13.58
CA TYR A 220 23.16 -63.27 -12.59
C TYR A 220 22.75 -64.71 -12.93
N SER A 221 23.23 -65.28 -14.05
CA SER A 221 22.86 -66.64 -14.49
C SER A 221 23.57 -67.79 -13.75
N ASN A 222 24.50 -67.55 -12.81
CA ASN A 222 25.36 -68.61 -12.26
C ASN A 222 25.32 -68.84 -10.74
N GLN A 223 24.34 -68.29 -10.01
CA GLN A 223 24.15 -68.66 -8.60
C GLN A 223 22.94 -69.57 -8.42
N ALA A 224 23.23 -70.86 -8.32
CA ALA A 224 22.29 -71.90 -7.92
C ALA A 224 21.61 -71.55 -6.56
N PRO A 225 20.36 -71.99 -6.35
CA PRO A 225 19.58 -71.67 -5.16
C PRO A 225 20.16 -72.37 -3.92
N GLY A 226 20.98 -71.64 -3.17
CA GLY A 226 21.36 -71.97 -1.80
C GLY A 226 20.21 -71.63 -0.84
N SER A 227 19.57 -72.66 -0.30
CA SER A 227 18.57 -72.62 0.77
C SER A 227 18.96 -71.67 1.91
N VAL A 228 18.33 -70.49 1.98
CA VAL A 228 18.35 -69.62 3.16
C VAL A 228 17.05 -69.85 3.93
N ARG A 229 17.21 -70.34 5.16
CA ARG A 229 16.14 -70.57 6.15
C ARG A 229 15.34 -69.29 6.44
N PRO A 230 14.02 -69.38 6.62
CA PRO A 230 13.21 -68.28 7.12
C PRO A 230 13.58 -67.95 8.57
N GLY A 231 14.11 -66.75 8.79
CA GLY A 231 14.25 -66.15 10.12
C GLY A 231 12.90 -65.60 10.62
N PRO A 232 12.59 -65.69 11.92
CA PRO A 232 11.28 -65.36 12.47
C PRO A 232 10.90 -63.87 12.29
N MET A 233 9.65 -63.67 11.88
CA MET A 233 8.92 -62.40 11.92
C MET A 233 8.95 -61.82 13.34
N ASN A 234 9.67 -60.71 13.52
CA ASN A 234 9.43 -59.80 14.64
C ASN A 234 8.44 -58.72 14.17
N ALA A 235 7.32 -58.66 14.88
CA ALA A 235 6.27 -57.67 14.68
C ALA A 235 6.81 -56.25 14.93
N PRO A 236 6.52 -55.26 14.06
CA PRO A 236 6.74 -53.88 14.40
C PRO A 236 5.70 -53.44 15.44
N ASP A 237 6.22 -53.04 16.61
CA ASP A 237 5.47 -52.43 17.68
C ASP A 237 4.63 -51.24 17.19
N SER A 238 3.40 -51.25 17.65
CA SER A 238 2.42 -50.18 17.56
C SER A 238 3.00 -48.85 18.09
N PHE A 239 3.17 -47.87 17.20
CA PHE A 239 3.41 -46.48 17.61
C PHE A 239 2.08 -45.78 17.96
N PRO A 240 2.02 -45.05 19.08
CA PRO A 240 0.80 -44.43 19.58
C PRO A 240 0.40 -43.20 18.75
N SER A 241 -0.87 -43.16 18.34
CA SER A 241 -1.56 -41.99 17.82
C SER A 241 -1.60 -40.87 18.87
N GLN A 242 -0.70 -39.89 18.75
CA GLN A 242 -0.88 -38.60 19.43
C GLN A 242 -1.66 -37.66 18.50
N LEU A 243 -2.93 -37.45 18.85
CA LEU A 243 -3.77 -36.37 18.32
C LEU A 243 -3.16 -35.01 18.68
N PRO A 244 -3.08 -34.04 17.74
CA PRO A 244 -2.71 -32.68 18.09
C PRO A 244 -3.81 -32.01 18.93
N PRO A 245 -3.46 -31.17 19.92
CA PRO A 245 -4.43 -30.44 20.72
C PRO A 245 -5.14 -29.36 19.90
N THR A 246 -6.44 -29.22 20.16
CA THR A 246 -7.35 -28.21 19.63
C THR A 246 -6.91 -26.80 20.06
N PRO A 247 -6.88 -25.80 19.16
CA PRO A 247 -6.60 -24.42 19.54
C PRO A 247 -7.76 -23.81 20.34
N PRO A 248 -7.47 -22.93 21.33
CA PRO A 248 -8.49 -22.23 22.09
C PRO A 248 -9.25 -21.24 21.22
N GLN A 249 -10.59 -21.28 21.29
CA GLN A 249 -11.46 -20.26 20.73
C GLN A 249 -11.33 -18.98 21.55
N ARG A 250 -11.17 -17.85 20.86
CA ARG A 250 -11.37 -16.50 21.39
C ARG A 250 -12.51 -15.85 20.64
#